data_AF-A0A1E9HRB8-F1
#
_entry.id   AF-A0A1E9HRB8-F1
#
_cell.length_a   1.000
_cell.length_b   1.000
_cell.length_c   1.000
_cell.angle_alpha   90.00
_cell.angle_beta   90.00
_cell.angle_gamma   90.00
#
_symmetry.space_group_name_H-M   'P 1'
#
loop_
_entity.id
_entity.type
_entity.pdbx_description
1 polymer ?
#
loop_
_entity_poly.entity_id
_entity_poly.type
_entity_poly.pdbx_seq_one_letter_code
_entity_poly.pdbx_strand_id
1 'polypeptide(L)'
;MLILAIVLISLALVFYTIGVWAERLKKTLTWPHVALFGMGLLFDASGTEVMRRIAAAGASTMSNAPDGSLAQILSITMAITGLIALILMAVHFFWALIVMIKGTQRAKAVFHRFSVTVWAIWLVPYLTGMVSSMVA
;
A
#
# COMPACT_ATOMS: atom_id res chain seq x y z
N MET A 1 1.85 11.56 16.52
CA MET A 1 1.50 10.30 15.82
C MET A 1 1.30 10.48 14.32
N LEU A 2 0.78 11.62 13.84
CA LEU A 2 0.63 11.91 12.40
C LEU A 2 1.92 11.81 11.59
N ILE A 3 3.02 12.44 12.05
CA ILE A 3 4.33 12.36 11.37
C ILE A 3 4.78 10.90 11.21
N LEU A 4 4.58 10.08 12.24
CA LEU A 4 4.94 8.67 12.21
C LEU A 4 4.09 7.90 11.17
N ALA A 5 2.78 8.16 11.07
CA ALA A 5 1.93 7.57 10.04
C ALA A 5 2.38 7.95 8.62
N ILE A 6 2.71 9.24 8.39
CA ILE A 6 3.18 9.74 7.09
C ILE A 6 4.50 9.09 6.71
N VAL A 7 5.45 8.98 7.65
CA VAL A 7 6.74 8.34 7.43
C VAL A 7 6.57 6.85 7.11
N LEU A 8 5.71 6.13 7.84
CA LEU A 8 5.46 4.70 7.60
C LEU A 8 4.85 4.46 6.21
N ILE A 9 3.81 5.21 5.84
CA ILE A 9 3.16 5.06 4.52
C ILE A 9 4.11 5.47 3.38
N SER A 10 4.96 6.48 3.59
CA SER A 10 5.97 6.87 2.59
C SER A 10 7.05 5.81 2.43
N LEU A 11 7.50 5.20 3.53
CA LEU A 11 8.41 4.05 3.47
C LEU A 11 7.77 2.86 2.77
N ALA A 12 6.49 2.58 3.05
CA ALA A 12 5.74 1.54 2.35
C ALA A 12 5.74 1.77 0.84
N LEU A 13 5.44 3.00 0.38
CA LEU A 13 5.51 3.37 -1.03
C LEU A 13 6.91 3.12 -1.62
N VAL A 14 7.96 3.57 -0.92
CA VAL A 14 9.35 3.43 -1.40
C VAL A 14 9.74 1.95 -1.52
N PHE A 15 9.57 1.17 -0.46
CA PHE A 15 9.92 -0.26 -0.47
C PHE A 15 9.11 -1.04 -1.49
N TYR A 16 7.81 -0.75 -1.59
CA TYR A 16 6.94 -1.44 -2.53
C TYR A 16 7.28 -1.10 -3.98
N THR A 17 7.51 0.19 -4.29
CA THR A 17 7.92 0.63 -5.62
C THR A 17 9.27 0.05 -6.03
N ILE A 18 10.26 0.06 -5.12
CA ILE A 18 11.57 -0.56 -5.38
C ILE A 18 11.41 -2.07 -5.60
N GLY A 19 10.61 -2.75 -4.79
CA GLY A 19 10.33 -4.18 -4.94
C GLY A 19 9.79 -4.53 -6.33
N VAL A 20 8.74 -3.81 -6.77
CA VAL A 20 8.07 -4.04 -8.06
C VAL A 20 9.00 -3.71 -9.24
N TRP A 21 9.69 -2.58 -9.20
CA TRP A 21 10.57 -2.16 -10.30
C TRP A 21 11.86 -2.96 -10.39
N ALA A 22 12.47 -3.32 -9.25
CA ALA A 22 13.63 -4.21 -9.23
C ALA A 22 13.28 -5.60 -9.78
N GLU A 23 12.09 -6.11 -9.43
CA GLU A 23 11.59 -7.37 -9.97
C GLU A 23 11.36 -7.30 -11.48
N ARG A 24 10.69 -6.23 -11.96
CA ARG A 24 10.46 -6.01 -13.39
C ARG A 24 11.75 -5.90 -14.19
N LEU A 25 12.77 -5.24 -13.63
CA LEU A 25 14.07 -5.08 -14.28
C LEU A 25 14.82 -6.41 -14.40
N LYS A 26 14.78 -7.24 -13.34
CA LYS A 26 15.44 -8.56 -13.33
C LYS A 26 14.62 -9.64 -14.05
N LYS A 27 13.33 -9.40 -14.34
CA LYS A 27 12.37 -10.36 -14.94
C LYS A 27 12.33 -11.71 -14.22
N THR A 28 12.77 -11.74 -12.96
CA THR A 28 12.83 -12.94 -12.14
C THR A 28 12.62 -12.57 -10.68
N LEU A 29 11.83 -13.40 -10.01
CA LEU A 29 11.58 -13.25 -8.59
C LEU A 29 12.78 -13.81 -7.80
N THR A 30 13.36 -12.98 -6.93
CA THR A 30 14.46 -13.37 -6.04
C THR A 30 14.10 -13.07 -4.57
N TRP A 31 14.74 -13.75 -3.61
CA TRP A 31 14.48 -13.55 -2.18
C TRP A 31 14.53 -12.07 -1.72
N PRO A 32 15.44 -11.22 -2.23
CA PRO A 32 15.41 -9.78 -1.94
C PRO A 32 14.10 -9.08 -2.33
N HIS A 33 13.46 -9.47 -3.44
CA HIS A 33 12.18 -8.88 -3.85
C HIS A 33 11.07 -9.25 -2.86
N VAL A 34 11.05 -10.52 -2.42
CA VAL A 34 10.10 -10.99 -1.40
C VAL A 34 10.30 -10.21 -0.10
N ALA A 35 11.56 -10.02 0.34
CA ALA A 35 11.86 -9.22 1.53
C ALA A 35 11.37 -7.76 1.39
N LEU A 36 11.55 -7.13 0.23
CA LEU A 36 11.05 -5.78 -0.05
C LEU A 36 9.51 -5.71 -0.02
N PHE A 37 8.82 -6.69 -0.60
CA PHE A 37 7.35 -6.77 -0.53
C PHE A 37 6.85 -6.95 0.91
N GLY A 38 7.52 -7.80 1.69
CA GLY A 38 7.21 -8.01 3.10
C GLY A 38 7.43 -6.75 3.93
N MET A 39 8.55 -6.05 3.74
CA MET A 39 8.81 -4.77 4.41
C MET A 39 7.77 -3.71 4.01
N GLY A 40 7.47 -3.57 2.72
CA GLY A 40 6.43 -2.66 2.24
C GLY A 40 5.08 -2.92 2.89
N LEU A 41 4.65 -4.20 2.95
CA LEU A 41 3.42 -4.62 3.61
C LEU A 41 3.43 -4.32 5.12
N LEU A 42 4.54 -4.57 5.82
CA LEU A 42 4.66 -4.28 7.25
C LEU A 42 4.55 -2.79 7.54
N PHE A 43 5.20 -1.95 6.74
CA PHE A 43 5.10 -0.50 6.87
C PHE A 43 3.69 0.01 6.55
N ASP A 44 3.03 -0.55 5.53
CA ASP A 44 1.67 -0.17 5.15
C ASP A 44 0.64 -0.57 6.22
N ALA A 45 0.74 -1.80 6.73
CA ALA A 45 -0.10 -2.29 7.83
C ALA A 45 0.11 -1.47 9.11
N SER A 46 1.36 -1.17 9.45
CA SER A 46 1.69 -0.36 10.62
C SER A 46 1.21 1.08 10.46
N GLY A 47 1.39 1.67 9.27
CA GLY A 47 0.92 3.02 8.95
C GLY A 47 -0.61 3.12 9.05
N THR A 48 -1.32 2.14 8.48
CA THR A 48 -2.78 2.04 8.54
C THR A 48 -3.28 1.88 9.97
N GLU A 49 -2.63 1.04 10.79
CA GLU A 49 -3.01 0.86 12.20
C GLU A 49 -2.75 2.14 13.02
N VAL A 50 -1.66 2.86 12.76
CA VAL A 50 -1.40 4.16 13.41
C VAL A 50 -2.46 5.18 12.99
N MET A 51 -2.84 5.24 11.72
CA MET A 51 -3.94 6.10 11.24
C MET A 51 -5.28 5.74 11.90
N ARG A 52 -5.59 4.44 12.02
CA ARG A 52 -6.79 3.94 12.72
C ARG A 52 -6.79 4.35 14.19
N ARG A 53 -5.65 4.26 14.87
CA ARG A 53 -5.50 4.71 16.27
C ARG A 53 -5.63 6.21 16.42
N ILE A 54 -5.11 6.99 15.46
CA ILE A 54 -5.29 8.45 15.44
C ILE A 54 -6.77 8.79 15.29
N ALA A 55 -7.48 8.14 14.36
CA ALA A 55 -8.92 8.33 14.16
C ALA A 55 -9.75 7.91 15.40
N ALA A 56 -9.34 6.84 16.10
CA ALA A 56 -10.00 6.38 17.32
C ALA A 56 -9.69 7.23 18.56
N ALA A 57 -8.49 7.80 18.65
CA ALA A 57 -8.04 8.60 19.79
C ALA A 57 -8.44 10.08 19.70
N GLY A 58 -8.74 10.57 18.50
CA GLY A 58 -9.17 11.95 18.28
C GLY A 58 -10.25 12.04 17.22
N ALA A 59 -11.50 12.24 17.64
CA ALA A 59 -12.64 12.52 16.77
C ALA A 59 -12.57 13.90 16.06
N SER A 60 -11.39 14.51 15.85
CA SER A 60 -11.28 15.96 15.58
C SER A 60 -10.16 16.45 14.64
N THR A 61 -9.73 15.67 13.64
CA THR A 61 -8.91 16.27 12.54
C THR A 61 -9.31 15.84 11.14
N MET A 62 -10.41 15.09 10.98
CA MET A 62 -11.08 14.84 9.69
C MET A 62 -12.57 15.22 9.70
N SER A 63 -13.04 15.91 10.75
CA SER A 63 -14.47 16.13 11.04
C SER A 63 -14.93 17.60 11.00
N ASN A 64 -14.08 18.54 10.57
CA ASN A 64 -14.50 19.94 10.35
C ASN A 64 -14.82 20.25 8.88
N ALA A 65 -14.72 19.27 7.98
CA ALA A 65 -15.25 19.39 6.64
C ALA A 65 -16.79 19.48 6.75
N PRO A 66 -17.45 20.48 6.14
CA PRO A 66 -18.90 20.48 6.07
C PRO A 66 -19.36 19.18 5.40
N ASP A 67 -20.40 18.57 5.97
CA ASP A 67 -20.97 17.32 5.48
C ASP A 67 -21.19 17.40 3.96
N GLY A 68 -20.43 16.59 3.19
CA GLY A 68 -20.49 16.56 1.72
C GLY A 68 -19.35 17.27 0.97
N SER A 69 -18.32 17.77 1.66
CA SER A 69 -17.13 18.30 0.97
C SER A 69 -16.37 17.21 0.20
N LEU A 70 -15.69 17.61 -0.87
CA LEU A 70 -14.82 16.72 -1.67
C LEU A 70 -13.75 16.02 -0.81
N ALA A 71 -13.23 16.70 0.23
CA ALA A 71 -12.23 16.14 1.13
C ALA A 71 -12.76 14.93 1.94
N GLN A 72 -14.03 14.98 2.37
CA GLN A 72 -14.63 13.88 3.12
C GLN A 72 -14.92 12.65 2.24
N ILE A 73 -15.35 12.88 0.99
CA ILE A 73 -15.56 11.79 0.03
C ILE A 73 -14.21 11.12 -0.29
N LEU A 74 -13.15 11.92 -0.47
CA LEU A 74 -11.80 11.41 -0.71
C LEU A 74 -11.24 10.64 0.49
N SER A 75 -11.48 11.08 1.72
CA SER A 75 -11.01 10.38 2.93
C SER A 75 -11.70 9.04 3.15
N ILE A 76 -13.02 8.96 2.94
CA ILE A 76 -13.78 7.70 3.00
C ILE A 76 -13.31 6.75 1.88
N THR A 77 -13.13 7.29 0.67
CA THR A 77 -12.63 6.53 -0.48
C THR A 77 -11.24 5.98 -0.20
N MET A 78 -10.33 6.80 0.33
CA MET A 78 -8.99 6.40 0.77
C MET A 78 -9.06 5.26 1.79
N ALA A 79 -9.91 5.35 2.82
CA ALA A 79 -10.01 4.32 3.85
C ALA A 79 -10.45 2.95 3.28
N ILE A 80 -11.48 2.95 2.41
CA ILE A 80 -11.99 1.71 1.81
C ILE A 80 -10.98 1.14 0.81
N THR A 81 -10.50 1.97 -0.12
CA THR A 81 -9.52 1.54 -1.13
C THR A 81 -8.18 1.15 -0.51
N GLY A 82 -7.79 1.78 0.60
CA GLY A 82 -6.58 1.48 1.37
C GLY A 82 -6.64 0.10 1.99
N LEU A 83 -7.77 -0.27 2.62
CA LEU A 83 -7.95 -1.62 3.15
C LEU A 83 -7.91 -2.69 2.04
N ILE A 84 -8.57 -2.42 0.90
CA ILE A 84 -8.55 -3.32 -0.25
C ILE A 84 -7.11 -3.48 -0.77
N ALA A 85 -6.37 -2.39 -0.88
CA ALA A 85 -4.98 -2.39 -1.33
C ALA A 85 -4.06 -3.15 -0.36
N LEU A 86 -4.25 -3.00 0.95
CA LEU A 86 -3.49 -3.72 1.97
C LEU A 86 -3.72 -5.23 1.88
N ILE A 87 -4.99 -5.66 1.74
CA ILE A 87 -5.34 -7.08 1.53
C ILE A 87 -4.71 -7.60 0.23
N LEU A 88 -4.80 -6.82 -0.85
CA LEU A 88 -4.25 -7.19 -2.15
C LEU A 88 -2.72 -7.33 -2.10
N MET A 89 -2.03 -6.42 -1.40
CA MET A 89 -0.58 -6.52 -1.13
C MET A 89 -0.24 -7.76 -0.30
N ALA A 90 -1.03 -8.08 0.71
CA ALA A 90 -0.82 -9.29 1.52
C ALA A 90 -0.94 -10.55 0.66
N VAL A 91 -2.02 -10.68 -0.11
CA VAL A 91 -2.22 -11.79 -1.06
C VAL A 91 -1.06 -11.87 -2.06
N HIS A 92 -0.63 -10.72 -2.58
CA HIS A 92 0.51 -10.64 -3.50
C HIS A 92 1.81 -11.14 -2.85
N PHE A 93 2.10 -10.74 -1.60
CA PHE A 93 3.27 -11.21 -0.85
C PHE A 93 3.24 -12.72 -0.60
N PHE A 94 2.10 -13.27 -0.17
CA PHE A 94 1.95 -14.73 -0.02
C PHE A 94 2.15 -15.46 -1.35
N TRP A 95 1.62 -14.91 -2.44
CA TRP A 95 1.85 -15.48 -3.76
C TRP A 95 3.33 -15.40 -4.16
N ALA A 96 4.03 -14.31 -3.81
CA ALA A 96 5.48 -14.18 -4.00
C ALA A 96 6.24 -15.29 -3.29
N LEU A 97 5.87 -15.61 -2.04
CA LEU A 97 6.47 -16.71 -1.28
C LEU A 97 6.23 -18.07 -1.95
N ILE A 98 4.99 -18.33 -2.40
CA ILE A 98 4.64 -19.58 -3.07
C ILE A 98 5.44 -19.72 -4.39
N VAL A 99 5.50 -18.66 -5.19
CA VAL A 99 6.26 -18.64 -6.46
C VAL A 99 7.77 -18.72 -6.21
N MET A 100 8.27 -18.22 -5.08
CA MET A 100 9.67 -18.38 -4.70
C MET A 100 10.03 -19.84 -4.41
N ILE A 101 9.20 -20.50 -3.58
CA ILE A 101 9.51 -21.85 -3.06
C ILE A 101 9.18 -22.94 -4.09
N LYS A 102 8.07 -22.79 -4.81
CA LYS A 102 7.53 -23.83 -5.71
C LYS A 102 7.33 -23.35 -7.15
N GLY A 103 7.64 -22.09 -7.47
CA GLY A 103 7.27 -21.50 -8.74
C GLY A 103 8.11 -21.99 -9.92
N THR A 104 7.41 -22.41 -10.97
CA THR A 104 8.00 -22.68 -12.28
C THR A 104 8.37 -21.38 -13.00
N GLN A 105 9.19 -21.46 -14.06
CA GLN A 105 9.55 -20.28 -14.87
C GLN A 105 8.33 -19.55 -15.45
N ARG A 106 7.25 -20.28 -15.76
CA ARG A 106 5.97 -19.70 -16.19
C ARG A 106 5.33 -18.87 -15.09
N ALA A 107 5.34 -19.34 -13.84
CA ALA A 107 4.79 -18.60 -12.71
C ALA A 107 5.55 -17.28 -12.48
N LYS A 108 6.88 -17.30 -12.54
CA LYS A 108 7.73 -16.08 -12.45
C LYS A 108 7.46 -15.10 -13.60
N ALA A 109 7.19 -15.61 -14.80
CA ALA A 109 6.86 -14.79 -15.97
C ALA A 109 5.48 -14.13 -15.89
N VAL A 110 4.52 -14.70 -15.16
CA VAL A 110 3.22 -14.06 -14.93
C VAL A 110 3.29 -13.10 -13.73
N PHE A 111 4.09 -13.46 -12.73
CA PHE A 111 4.17 -12.74 -11.45
C PHE A 111 4.52 -11.26 -11.62
N HIS A 112 5.55 -10.90 -12.39
CA HIS A 112 5.93 -9.49 -12.57
C HIS A 112 4.82 -8.61 -13.20
N ARG A 113 3.98 -9.17 -14.09
CA ARG A 113 2.84 -8.42 -14.66
C ARG A 113 1.79 -8.16 -13.59
N PHE A 114 1.54 -9.16 -12.75
CA PHE A 114 0.64 -9.04 -11.61
C PHE A 114 1.17 -8.05 -10.57
N SER A 115 2.48 -8.07 -10.25
CA SER A 115 3.13 -7.12 -9.33
C SER A 115 2.88 -5.66 -9.73
N VAL A 116 3.01 -5.34 -11.02
CA VAL A 116 2.76 -3.98 -11.54
C VAL A 116 1.29 -3.59 -11.40
N THR A 117 0.35 -4.50 -11.64
CA THR A 117 -1.08 -4.22 -11.46
C THR A 117 -1.43 -3.95 -10.00
N VAL A 118 -0.94 -4.78 -9.07
CA VAL A 118 -1.18 -4.58 -7.63
C VAL A 118 -0.58 -3.24 -7.17
N TRP A 119 0.61 -2.90 -7.66
CA TRP A 119 1.25 -1.60 -7.41
C TRP A 119 0.43 -0.42 -7.90
N ALA A 120 -0.11 -0.50 -9.12
CA ALA A 120 -0.97 0.55 -9.65
C ALA A 120 -2.25 0.73 -8.84
N ILE A 121 -2.86 -0.38 -8.38
CA ILE A 121 -4.06 -0.34 -7.53
C ILE A 121 -3.72 0.27 -6.16
N TRP A 122 -2.57 -0.07 -5.58
CA TRP A 122 -2.12 0.47 -4.30
C TRP A 122 -1.84 1.98 -4.35
N LEU A 123 -1.47 2.51 -5.52
CA LEU A 123 -1.24 3.95 -5.68
C LEU A 123 -2.54 4.77 -5.54
N VAL A 124 -3.71 4.18 -5.80
CA VAL A 124 -5.03 4.86 -5.69
C VAL A 124 -5.32 5.37 -4.27
N PRO A 125 -5.30 4.53 -3.21
CA PRO A 125 -5.50 5.02 -1.85
C PRO A 125 -4.42 6.01 -1.40
N TYR A 126 -3.17 5.81 -1.81
CA TYR A 126 -2.09 6.73 -1.47
C TYR A 126 -2.34 8.13 -2.04
N LEU A 127 -2.70 8.22 -3.32
CA LEU A 127 -2.99 9.50 -3.97
C LEU A 127 -4.27 10.14 -3.46
N THR A 128 -5.33 9.36 -3.23
CA THR A 128 -6.59 9.92 -2.68
C THR A 128 -6.39 10.47 -1.27
N GLY A 129 -5.60 9.80 -0.43
CA GLY A 129 -5.21 10.31 0.89
C GLY A 129 -4.38 11.59 0.83
N MET A 130 -3.43 11.68 -0.11
CA MET A 130 -2.63 12.89 -0.33
C MET A 130 -3.50 14.06 -0.81
N VAL A 131 -4.38 13.84 -1.79
CA VAL A 131 -5.26 14.89 -2.31
C VAL A 131 -6.24 15.35 -1.23
N SER A 132 -6.79 14.41 -0.45
CA SER A 132 -7.66 14.72 0.67
C SER A 132 -6.98 15.65 1.69
N SER A 133 -5.68 15.51 1.95
CA SER A 133 -4.97 16.37 2.92
C SER A 133 -4.58 17.73 2.36
N MET A 134 -4.53 17.89 1.03
CA MET A 134 -4.27 19.18 0.37
C MET A 134 -5.55 20.01 0.20
N VAL A 135 -6.71 19.35 0.11
CA VAL A 135 -8.02 19.99 -0.11
C VAL A 135 -8.82 20.19 1.19
N ALA A 136 -8.47 19.45 2.26
CA ALA A 136 -9.02 19.64 3.61
C ALA A 136 -8.44 20.89 4.29
#